data_AF-A0A377DIR2-F1
#
_entry.id   AF-A0A377DIR2-F1
#
_cell.length_a   1.000
_cell.length_b   1.000
_cell.length_c   1.000
_cell.angle_alpha   90.00
_cell.angle_beta   90.00
_cell.angle_gamma   90.00
#
_symmetry.space_group_name_H-M   'P 1'
#
loop_
_entity.id
_entity.type
_entity.pdbx_description
1 polymer ?
#
loop_
_entity_poly.entity_id
_entity_poly.type
_entity_poly.pdbx_seq_one_letter_code
_entity_poly.pdbx_strand_id
1 'polypeptide(L)'
;MLISKAYQRGYGAAGPIIDRDWLIELNEGLILLSGGRMGDVGRSLLRGNSALVDECVAFYEEHFPDRYFLELIRTGRPDEESYLHAAVELAEARGLPVVATNDVRFIDSSDFDAHEIRVAIHDGFTLDDPKRPRNYSPQQYMRSEEEMCELFADIPEALANTVEIAKRCNVTVRLGEYFLPQFPTGDMSTEDYLVKRAKEGLEERLAFLFPDEEERLKRRPEYDERLETELQVINQMGFPGYFLIVMEFIQWSKDNGVPVGPGRGSGAGHWWPTR
;
A
#
# COMPACT_ATOMS: atom_id res chain seq x y z
N MET A 1 -4.03 7.64 -4.06
CA MET A 1 -3.34 8.88 -4.50
C MET A 1 -3.13 9.92 -3.40
N LEU A 2 -3.97 9.99 -2.35
CA LEU A 2 -3.79 10.93 -1.23
C LEU A 2 -2.40 10.86 -0.58
N ILE A 3 -1.94 9.64 -0.26
CA ILE A 3 -0.60 9.41 0.31
C ILE A 3 0.48 10.00 -0.61
N SER A 4 0.44 9.68 -1.91
CA SER A 4 1.38 10.21 -2.89
C SER A 4 1.38 11.74 -2.93
N LYS A 5 0.21 12.38 -2.95
CA LYS A 5 0.06 13.85 -2.98
C LYS A 5 0.67 14.48 -1.72
N ALA A 6 0.50 13.88 -0.55
CA ALA A 6 1.08 14.35 0.72
C ALA A 6 2.62 14.29 0.70
N TYR A 7 3.21 13.19 0.22
CA TYR A 7 4.66 13.06 0.12
C TYR A 7 5.26 13.98 -0.96
N GLN A 8 4.63 14.08 -2.13
CA GLN A 8 5.10 14.89 -3.25
C GLN A 8 5.06 16.39 -2.98
N ARG A 9 4.12 16.86 -2.15
CA ARG A 9 4.06 18.26 -1.70
C ARG A 9 5.31 18.65 -0.89
N GLY A 10 5.96 17.68 -0.25
CA GLY A 10 7.03 17.91 0.72
C GLY A 10 6.49 18.22 2.12
N TYR A 11 7.33 18.00 3.12
CA TYR A 11 6.96 18.10 4.53
C TYR A 11 8.13 18.55 5.41
N GLY A 12 7.78 19.13 6.57
CA GLY A 12 8.74 19.53 7.61
C GLY A 12 8.77 18.54 8.78
N ALA A 13 9.11 19.05 9.97
CA ALA A 13 9.20 18.24 11.20
C ALA A 13 7.88 17.57 11.62
N ALA A 14 6.73 18.14 11.21
CA ALA A 14 5.40 17.56 11.49
C ALA A 14 5.07 16.32 10.64
N GLY A 15 5.89 15.99 9.63
CA GLY A 15 5.63 14.89 8.70
C GLY A 15 4.66 15.25 7.57
N PRO A 16 4.32 14.28 6.69
CA PRO A 16 3.44 14.50 5.56
C PRO A 16 2.02 14.87 6.01
N ILE A 17 1.44 15.87 5.35
CA ILE A 17 0.12 16.44 5.69
C ILE A 17 -0.75 16.47 4.43
N ILE A 18 -2.05 16.25 4.61
CA ILE A 18 -3.06 16.48 3.57
C ILE A 18 -3.85 17.73 3.88
N ASP A 19 -4.28 18.44 2.85
CA ASP A 19 -5.28 19.50 3.01
C ASP A 19 -6.66 18.84 3.00
N ARG A 20 -7.57 19.26 3.89
CA ARG A 20 -8.93 18.69 3.98
C ARG A 20 -9.65 18.74 2.63
N ASP A 21 -9.47 19.82 1.89
CA ASP A 21 -10.12 20.03 0.59
C ASP A 21 -9.61 19.08 -0.50
N TRP A 22 -8.46 18.42 -0.33
CA TRP A 22 -8.06 17.35 -1.26
C TRP A 22 -9.02 16.17 -1.24
N LEU A 23 -9.79 16.01 -0.17
CA LEU A 23 -10.84 15.00 -0.04
C LEU A 23 -12.07 15.31 -0.91
N ILE A 24 -12.20 16.52 -1.45
CA ILE A 24 -13.22 16.87 -2.46
C ILE A 24 -12.88 16.19 -3.79
N GLU A 25 -11.63 16.33 -4.24
CA GLU A 25 -11.16 15.72 -5.50
C GLU A 25 -10.93 14.21 -5.36
N LEU A 26 -10.37 13.77 -4.22
CA LEU A 26 -9.97 12.39 -3.95
C LEU A 26 -10.95 11.73 -2.99
N ASN A 27 -12.20 11.62 -3.43
CA ASN A 27 -13.35 11.32 -2.57
C ASN A 27 -13.87 9.88 -2.68
N GLU A 28 -13.99 9.38 -3.91
CA GLU A 28 -14.72 8.15 -4.22
C GLU A 28 -14.08 6.91 -3.57
N GLY A 29 -14.94 6.03 -3.04
CA GLY A 29 -14.51 4.76 -2.42
C GLY A 29 -13.84 4.89 -1.05
N LEU A 30 -13.84 6.08 -0.43
CA LEU A 30 -13.31 6.29 0.92
C LEU A 30 -14.42 6.33 1.98
N ILE A 31 -14.15 5.74 3.14
CA ILE A 31 -14.89 5.89 4.39
C ILE A 31 -13.95 6.57 5.39
N LEU A 32 -14.43 7.61 6.06
CA LEU A 32 -13.67 8.41 7.01
C LEU A 32 -14.14 8.13 8.44
N LEU A 33 -13.15 8.01 9.33
CA LEU A 33 -13.36 8.04 10.77
C LEU A 33 -12.90 9.41 11.27
N SER A 34 -13.66 10.03 12.19
CA SER A 34 -13.48 11.44 12.57
C SER A 34 -12.10 11.79 13.15
N GLY A 35 -11.31 10.80 13.61
CA GLY A 35 -10.06 11.03 14.33
C GLY A 35 -10.25 11.29 15.83
N GLY A 36 -11.45 11.03 16.35
CA GLY A 36 -11.79 11.17 17.76
C GLY A 36 -11.55 12.57 18.31
N ARG A 37 -11.06 12.65 19.55
CA ARG A 37 -10.69 13.92 20.22
C ARG A 37 -9.61 14.74 19.50
N MET A 38 -8.86 14.13 18.57
CA MET A 38 -7.79 14.79 17.82
C MET A 38 -8.25 15.28 16.43
N GLY A 39 -9.42 14.84 15.96
CA GLY A 39 -10.04 15.27 14.71
C GLY A 39 -10.50 16.73 14.73
N ASP A 40 -10.78 17.30 13.56
CA ASP A 40 -11.24 18.69 13.45
C ASP A 40 -12.58 18.92 14.17
N VAL A 41 -13.54 18.01 14.01
CA VAL A 41 -14.82 18.02 14.74
C VAL A 41 -14.58 17.82 16.24
N GLY A 42 -13.77 16.84 16.64
CA GLY A 42 -13.52 16.55 18.06
C GLY A 42 -12.83 17.69 18.80
N ARG A 43 -11.86 18.35 18.16
CA ARG A 43 -11.20 19.54 18.72
C ARG A 43 -12.15 20.73 18.84
N SER A 44 -13.13 20.84 17.93
CA SER A 44 -14.15 21.89 17.97
C SER A 44 -15.18 21.65 19.08
N LEU A 45 -15.58 20.39 19.29
CA LEU A 45 -16.44 19.97 20.40
C LEU A 45 -15.79 20.24 21.76
N LEU A 46 -14.53 19.83 21.94
CA LEU A 46 -13.80 20.05 23.20
C LEU A 46 -13.58 21.54 23.51
N ARG A 47 -13.57 22.40 22.49
CA ARG A 47 -13.50 23.86 22.66
C ARG A 47 -14.86 24.51 22.95
N GLY A 48 -15.96 23.76 22.82
CA GLY A 48 -17.33 24.27 22.97
C GLY A 48 -17.74 25.28 21.90
N ASN A 49 -17.10 25.26 20.72
CA ASN A 49 -17.41 26.20 19.64
C ASN A 49 -18.41 25.58 18.65
N SER A 50 -19.71 25.75 18.93
CA SER A 50 -20.79 25.17 18.12
C SER A 50 -20.72 25.56 16.64
N ALA A 51 -20.43 26.84 16.33
CA ALA A 51 -20.38 27.30 14.94
C ALA A 51 -19.29 26.59 14.13
N LEU A 52 -18.13 26.33 14.75
CA LEU A 52 -17.04 25.60 14.09
C LEU A 52 -17.35 24.10 13.96
N VAL A 53 -18.08 23.52 14.91
CA VAL A 53 -18.58 22.13 14.80
C VAL A 53 -19.51 22.02 13.59
N ASP A 54 -20.47 22.93 13.46
CA ASP A 54 -21.41 22.94 12.34
C ASP A 54 -20.71 23.09 10.99
N GLU A 55 -19.71 23.99 10.91
CA GLU A 55 -18.90 24.19 9.70
C GLU A 55 -18.07 22.95 9.34
N CYS A 56 -17.43 22.31 10.31
CA CYS A 56 -16.66 21.08 10.08
C CYS A 56 -17.57 19.93 9.66
N VAL A 57 -18.71 19.73 10.33
CA VAL A 57 -19.66 18.67 10.01
C VAL A 57 -20.27 18.87 8.63
N ALA A 58 -20.61 20.10 8.25
CA ALA A 58 -21.19 20.41 6.94
C ALA A 58 -20.30 19.92 5.78
N PHE A 59 -18.97 20.04 5.91
CA PHE A 59 -18.03 19.50 4.91
C PHE A 59 -18.20 17.99 4.71
N TYR A 60 -18.34 17.23 5.79
CA TYR A 60 -18.48 15.77 5.72
C TYR A 60 -19.89 15.34 5.31
N GLU A 61 -20.92 16.10 5.69
CA GLU A 61 -22.30 15.88 5.20
C GLU A 61 -22.41 16.09 3.69
N GLU A 62 -21.72 17.10 3.15
CA GLU A 62 -21.71 17.40 1.72
C GLU A 62 -20.90 16.37 0.92
N HIS A 63 -19.68 16.07 1.36
CA HIS A 63 -18.74 15.28 0.55
C HIS A 63 -18.67 13.79 0.92
N PHE A 64 -19.11 13.39 2.12
CA PHE A 64 -19.02 12.01 2.62
C PHE A 64 -20.36 11.49 3.21
N PRO A 65 -21.50 11.67 2.51
CA PRO A 65 -22.77 11.11 2.97
C PRO A 65 -22.66 9.59 3.12
N ASP A 66 -23.15 9.06 4.25
CA ASP A 66 -23.09 7.64 4.65
C ASP A 66 -21.67 7.01 4.65
N ARG A 67 -20.63 7.86 4.67
CA ARG A 67 -19.21 7.48 4.60
C ARG A 67 -18.34 8.24 5.60
N TYR A 68 -18.94 8.99 6.52
CA TYR A 68 -18.26 9.64 7.63
C TYR A 68 -18.83 9.14 8.95
N PHE A 69 -17.95 8.66 9.84
CA PHE A 69 -18.31 8.11 11.14
C PHE A 69 -17.60 8.86 12.26
N LEU A 70 -18.32 9.20 13.32
CA LEU A 70 -17.77 9.75 14.55
C LEU A 70 -17.05 8.64 15.32
N GLU A 71 -15.73 8.71 15.35
CA GLU A 71 -14.87 7.73 16.02
C GLU A 71 -14.92 7.94 17.53
N LEU A 72 -15.19 6.86 18.28
CA LEU A 72 -15.23 6.83 19.74
C LEU A 72 -14.13 5.89 20.26
N ILE A 73 -13.35 6.36 21.25
CA ILE A 73 -12.15 5.67 21.73
C ILE A 73 -12.11 5.71 23.25
N ARG A 74 -11.94 4.55 23.89
CA ARG A 74 -11.82 4.40 25.35
C ARG A 74 -10.51 3.71 25.72
N THR A 75 -9.44 4.50 25.79
CA THR A 75 -8.09 4.02 26.15
C THR A 75 -7.55 4.70 27.41
N GLY A 76 -8.38 5.45 28.13
CA GLY A 76 -8.02 6.13 29.36
C GLY A 76 -7.11 7.35 29.16
N ARG A 77 -7.08 7.93 27.95
CA ARG A 77 -6.29 9.13 27.66
C ARG A 77 -7.10 10.41 27.97
N PRO A 78 -6.42 11.55 28.18
CA PRO A 78 -7.10 12.81 28.49
C PRO A 78 -8.14 13.19 27.44
N ASP A 79 -9.26 13.74 27.91
CA ASP A 79 -10.39 14.26 27.13
C ASP A 79 -11.15 13.22 26.26
N GLU A 80 -10.83 11.92 26.33
CA GLU A 80 -11.53 10.89 25.54
C GLU A 80 -13.02 10.78 25.91
N GLU A 81 -13.35 10.60 27.18
CA GLU A 81 -14.75 10.42 27.60
C GLU A 81 -15.57 11.71 27.46
N SER A 82 -14.92 12.88 27.67
CA SER A 82 -15.55 14.18 27.47
C SER A 82 -15.90 14.43 26.00
N TYR A 83 -14.98 14.11 25.08
CA TYR A 83 -15.26 14.14 23.64
C TYR A 83 -16.33 13.11 23.27
N LEU A 84 -16.27 11.89 23.81
CA LEU A 84 -17.20 10.81 23.50
C LEU A 84 -18.65 11.22 23.80
N HIS A 85 -18.90 11.79 24.98
CA HIS A 85 -20.24 12.26 25.33
C HIS A 85 -20.74 13.35 24.36
N ALA A 86 -19.91 14.35 24.07
CA ALA A 86 -20.25 15.42 23.13
C ALA A 86 -20.43 14.91 21.68
N ALA A 87 -19.67 13.89 21.27
CA ALA A 87 -19.77 13.28 19.96
C ALA A 87 -21.05 12.45 19.82
N VAL A 88 -21.48 11.75 20.87
CA VAL A 88 -22.76 11.02 20.89
C VAL A 88 -23.94 11.98 20.80
N GLU A 89 -23.91 13.11 21.52
CA GLU A 89 -24.94 14.15 21.40
C GLU A 89 -24.99 14.73 19.98
N LEU A 90 -23.82 15.00 19.37
CA LEU A 90 -23.72 15.46 17.99
C LEU A 90 -24.25 14.41 16.99
N ALA A 91 -23.93 13.13 17.21
CA ALA A 91 -24.38 12.02 16.40
C ALA A 91 -25.91 11.94 16.37
N GLU A 92 -26.56 12.02 17.53
CA GLU A 92 -28.02 12.02 17.66
C GLU A 92 -28.64 13.27 17.01
N ALA A 93 -28.07 14.45 17.26
CA ALA A 93 -28.60 15.72 16.75
C ALA A 93 -28.52 15.86 15.23
N ARG A 94 -27.47 15.31 14.60
CA ARG A 94 -27.22 15.43 13.14
C ARG A 94 -27.51 14.14 12.36
N GLY A 95 -27.86 13.06 13.05
CA GLY A 95 -28.08 11.75 12.42
C GLY A 95 -26.80 11.14 11.85
N LEU A 96 -25.64 11.42 12.46
CA LEU A 96 -24.35 10.87 12.02
C LEU A 96 -24.07 9.54 12.73
N PRO A 97 -23.49 8.55 12.04
CA PRO A 97 -23.17 7.28 12.68
C PRO A 97 -21.90 7.39 13.54
N VAL A 98 -21.86 6.62 14.63
CA VAL A 98 -20.67 6.47 15.50
C VAL A 98 -19.97 5.14 15.24
N VAL A 99 -18.68 5.04 15.54
CA VAL A 99 -17.94 3.78 15.46
C VAL A 99 -16.87 3.70 16.54
N ALA A 100 -16.74 2.54 17.17
CA ALA A 100 -15.74 2.28 18.21
C ALA A 100 -14.41 1.85 17.59
N THR A 101 -13.29 2.41 18.09
CA THR A 101 -11.94 1.92 17.79
C THR A 101 -11.12 1.86 19.08
N ASN A 102 -10.03 1.08 19.06
CA ASN A 102 -9.11 0.98 20.20
C ASN A 102 -7.76 1.68 19.95
N ASP A 103 -7.63 2.41 18.83
CA ASP A 103 -6.42 3.13 18.43
C ASP A 103 -5.13 2.31 18.61
N VAL A 104 -5.16 1.05 18.15
CA VAL A 104 -4.15 0.02 18.46
C VAL A 104 -2.76 0.43 17.99
N ARG A 105 -1.74 0.21 18.83
CA ARG A 105 -0.33 0.47 18.52
C ARG A 105 0.61 -0.71 18.81
N PHE A 106 0.13 -1.70 19.55
CA PHE A 106 0.87 -2.89 19.94
C PHE A 106 -0.08 -4.07 20.12
N ILE A 107 0.46 -5.30 20.21
CA ILE A 107 -0.36 -6.52 20.21
C ILE A 107 -0.92 -6.77 21.60
N ASP A 108 -0.05 -6.88 22.60
CA ASP A 108 -0.42 -7.18 23.98
C ASP A 108 -0.25 -5.97 24.89
N SER A 109 -1.06 -5.85 25.96
CA SER A 109 -0.95 -4.74 26.92
C SER A 109 0.45 -4.62 27.54
N SER A 110 1.16 -5.75 27.71
CA SER A 110 2.54 -5.79 28.20
C SER A 110 3.57 -5.16 27.26
N ASP A 111 3.25 -4.96 25.99
CA ASP A 111 4.15 -4.35 25.00
C ASP A 111 4.20 -2.82 25.11
N PHE A 112 3.41 -2.22 25.99
CA PHE A 112 3.36 -0.77 26.16
C PHE A 112 4.74 -0.15 26.43
N ASP A 113 5.52 -0.72 27.35
CA ASP A 113 6.85 -0.19 27.67
C ASP A 113 7.82 -0.33 26.48
N ALA A 114 7.73 -1.42 25.72
CA ALA A 114 8.50 -1.61 24.50
C ALA A 114 8.11 -0.57 23.42
N HIS A 115 6.82 -0.29 23.29
CA HIS A 115 6.31 0.76 22.41
C HIS A 115 6.80 2.16 22.85
N GLU A 116 6.77 2.47 24.14
CA GLU A 116 7.28 3.73 24.69
C GLU A 116 8.78 3.92 24.37
N ILE A 117 9.59 2.87 24.49
CA ILE A 117 11.00 2.88 24.07
C ILE A 117 11.13 3.14 22.57
N ARG A 118 10.35 2.44 21.75
CA ARG A 118 10.37 2.60 20.29
C ARG A 118 10.04 4.04 19.87
N VAL A 119 9.08 4.68 20.53
CA VAL A 119 8.72 6.08 20.27
C VAL A 119 9.82 7.01 20.76
N ALA A 120 10.37 6.80 21.96
CA ALA A 120 11.44 7.63 22.50
C ALA A 120 12.69 7.63 21.60
N ILE A 121 13.04 6.49 21.00
CA ILE A 121 14.12 6.38 20.01
C ILE A 121 13.83 7.22 18.77
N HIS A 122 12.59 7.22 18.28
CA HIS A 122 12.19 8.00 17.11
C HIS A 122 12.20 9.51 17.40
N ASP A 123 11.66 9.92 18.55
CA ASP A 123 11.52 11.32 18.94
C ASP A 123 12.83 11.92 19.48
N GLY A 124 13.84 11.08 19.76
CA GLY A 124 15.14 11.52 20.27
C GLY A 124 15.15 11.90 21.75
N PHE A 125 14.27 11.30 22.56
CA PHE A 125 14.17 11.53 24.01
C PHE A 125 14.71 10.34 24.81
N THR A 126 15.22 10.60 26.03
CA THR A 126 15.42 9.54 27.03
C THR A 126 14.09 9.19 27.69
N LEU A 127 13.93 7.94 28.13
CA LEU A 127 12.67 7.47 28.72
C LEU A 127 12.25 8.25 29.98
N ASP A 128 13.25 8.66 30.77
CA ASP A 128 13.11 9.36 32.03
C ASP A 128 12.90 10.87 31.88
N ASP A 129 13.00 11.44 30.67
CA ASP A 129 12.77 12.87 30.45
C ASP A 129 11.31 13.25 30.81
N PRO A 130 11.09 14.17 31.77
CA PRO A 130 9.75 14.64 32.11
C PRO A 130 9.03 15.31 30.94
N LYS A 131 9.77 15.97 30.03
CA LYS A 131 9.25 16.68 28.84
C LYS A 131 8.96 15.76 27.67
N ARG A 132 9.33 14.47 27.75
CA ARG A 132 9.01 13.49 26.71
C ARG A 132 7.50 13.44 26.48
N PRO A 133 7.02 13.52 25.23
CA PRO A 133 5.61 13.32 24.92
C PRO A 133 5.15 11.92 25.36
N ARG A 134 4.05 11.86 26.09
CA ARG A 134 3.38 10.60 26.52
C ARG A 134 2.01 10.57 25.88
N ASN A 135 2.00 10.29 24.57
CA ASN A 135 0.78 10.35 23.75
C ASN A 135 -0.04 9.06 23.79
N TYR A 136 0.52 8.00 24.39
CA TYR A 136 -0.03 6.65 24.37
C TYR A 136 -0.42 6.16 25.76
N SER A 137 -1.32 5.18 25.82
CA SER A 137 -1.68 4.48 27.05
C SER A 137 -1.50 2.96 26.92
N PRO A 138 -1.39 2.21 28.03
CA PRO A 138 -1.32 0.74 28.00
C PRO A 138 -2.56 0.06 27.40
N GLN A 139 -3.66 0.79 27.22
CA GLN A 139 -4.93 0.24 26.71
C GLN A 139 -4.99 0.20 25.17
N GLN A 140 -3.96 0.69 24.47
CA GLN A 140 -3.88 0.69 23.00
C GLN A 140 -3.34 -0.62 22.40
N TYR A 141 -3.68 -1.75 23.02
CA TYR A 141 -3.35 -3.10 22.53
C TYR A 141 -4.48 -3.67 21.66
N MET A 142 -4.25 -4.83 21.05
CA MET A 142 -5.27 -5.54 20.29
C MET A 142 -6.24 -6.25 21.25
N ARG A 143 -7.22 -5.51 21.77
CA ARG A 143 -8.30 -6.06 22.60
C ARG A 143 -9.07 -7.17 21.88
N SER A 144 -9.53 -8.13 22.66
CA SER A 144 -10.48 -9.15 22.23
C SER A 144 -11.86 -8.55 21.94
N GLU A 145 -12.70 -9.30 21.21
CA GLU A 145 -14.09 -8.91 20.97
C GLU A 145 -14.86 -8.71 22.28
N GLU A 146 -14.70 -9.60 23.25
CA GLU A 146 -15.38 -9.52 24.56
C GLU A 146 -15.00 -8.23 25.31
N GLU A 147 -13.71 -7.92 25.40
CA GLU A 147 -13.25 -6.68 26.07
C GLU A 147 -13.82 -5.43 25.40
N MET A 148 -13.92 -5.41 24.06
CA MET A 148 -14.52 -4.28 23.34
C MET A 148 -16.04 -4.22 23.54
N CYS A 149 -16.71 -5.37 23.58
CA CYS A 149 -18.15 -5.47 23.84
C CYS A 149 -18.52 -4.97 25.24
N GLU A 150 -17.79 -5.39 26.27
CA GLU A 150 -17.98 -4.89 27.63
C GLU A 150 -17.70 -3.38 27.73
N LEU A 151 -16.64 -2.91 27.07
CA LEU A 151 -16.20 -1.52 27.11
C LEU A 151 -17.20 -0.56 26.46
N PHE A 152 -17.90 -0.98 25.42
CA PHE A 152 -18.89 -0.17 24.68
C PHE A 152 -20.32 -0.72 24.81
N ALA A 153 -20.61 -1.45 25.89
CA ALA A 153 -21.94 -2.03 26.12
C ALA A 153 -23.07 -0.97 26.22
N ASP A 154 -22.72 0.26 26.58
CA ASP A 154 -23.60 1.42 26.61
C ASP A 154 -23.87 2.05 25.24
N ILE A 155 -23.05 1.75 24.22
CA ILE A 155 -23.18 2.26 22.84
C ILE A 155 -23.01 1.10 21.82
N PRO A 156 -23.95 0.13 21.79
CA PRO A 156 -23.80 -1.07 20.95
C PRO A 156 -23.68 -0.77 19.46
N GLU A 157 -24.28 0.32 18.98
CA GLU A 157 -24.22 0.75 17.58
C GLU A 157 -22.79 1.12 17.15
N ALA A 158 -21.96 1.60 18.07
CA ALA A 158 -20.55 1.91 17.77
C ALA A 158 -19.77 0.65 17.42
N LEU A 159 -20.08 -0.48 18.07
CA LEU A 159 -19.49 -1.79 17.77
C LEU A 159 -20.10 -2.38 16.50
N ALA A 160 -21.42 -2.33 16.34
CA ALA A 160 -22.10 -2.86 15.15
C ALA A 160 -21.59 -2.20 13.85
N ASN A 161 -21.36 -0.88 13.88
CA ASN A 161 -20.83 -0.16 12.74
C ASN A 161 -19.40 -0.58 12.35
N THR A 162 -18.59 -1.13 13.27
CA THR A 162 -17.28 -1.70 12.91
C THR A 162 -17.43 -2.87 11.92
N VAL A 163 -18.40 -3.75 12.19
CA VAL A 163 -18.71 -4.92 11.36
C VAL A 163 -19.31 -4.49 10.03
N GLU A 164 -20.22 -3.51 10.03
CA GLU A 164 -20.84 -3.01 8.80
C GLU A 164 -19.82 -2.28 7.90
N ILE A 165 -18.92 -1.48 8.47
CA ILE A 165 -17.81 -0.88 7.71
C ILE A 165 -16.91 -1.98 7.15
N ALA A 166 -16.54 -2.98 7.96
CA ALA A 166 -15.69 -4.08 7.51
C ALA A 166 -16.31 -4.85 6.33
N LYS A 167 -17.62 -5.12 6.36
CA LYS A 167 -18.35 -5.75 5.25
C LYS A 167 -18.37 -4.89 3.98
N ARG A 168 -18.42 -3.56 4.12
CA ARG A 168 -18.40 -2.62 2.98
C ARG A 168 -17.02 -2.52 2.33
N CYS A 169 -15.95 -2.75 3.08
CA CYS A 169 -14.57 -2.60 2.62
C CYS A 169 -14.05 -3.86 1.91
N ASN A 170 -14.16 -3.89 0.56
CA ASN A 170 -13.67 -4.99 -0.28
C ASN A 170 -12.63 -4.48 -1.28
N VAL A 171 -11.34 -4.67 -0.98
CA VAL A 171 -10.23 -4.19 -1.82
C VAL A 171 -9.51 -5.37 -2.46
N THR A 172 -9.44 -5.39 -3.79
CA THR A 172 -8.66 -6.40 -4.52
C THR A 172 -7.25 -5.90 -4.78
N VAL A 173 -6.27 -6.52 -4.14
CA VAL A 173 -4.85 -6.34 -4.45
C VAL A 173 -4.39 -7.58 -5.21
N ARG A 174 -4.12 -7.44 -6.51
CA ARG A 174 -3.69 -8.56 -7.36
C ARG A 174 -2.22 -8.88 -7.07
N LEU A 175 -1.97 -10.09 -6.57
CA LEU A 175 -0.64 -10.59 -6.22
C LEU A 175 -0.25 -11.76 -7.13
N GLY A 176 1.05 -11.95 -7.36
CA GLY A 176 1.57 -13.08 -8.14
C GLY A 176 1.42 -12.97 -9.66
N GLU A 177 0.78 -11.90 -10.16
CA GLU A 177 0.65 -11.61 -11.59
C GLU A 177 1.50 -10.38 -11.96
N TYR A 178 2.19 -10.46 -13.10
CA TYR A 178 2.97 -9.36 -13.61
C TYR A 178 2.08 -8.35 -14.36
N PHE A 179 2.32 -7.06 -14.11
CA PHE A 179 1.80 -5.96 -14.92
C PHE A 179 2.94 -5.39 -15.75
N LEU A 180 3.24 -6.04 -16.88
CA LEU A 180 4.38 -5.68 -17.71
C LEU A 180 4.10 -4.40 -18.52
N PRO A 181 5.07 -3.46 -18.61
CA PRO A 181 4.95 -2.36 -19.54
C PRO A 181 5.02 -2.88 -20.98
N GLN A 182 4.47 -2.09 -21.90
CA GLN A 182 4.55 -2.42 -23.33
C GLN A 182 5.97 -2.21 -23.85
N PHE A 183 6.50 -3.23 -24.52
CA PHE A 183 7.78 -3.13 -25.21
C PHE A 183 7.56 -2.56 -26.61
N PRO A 184 8.41 -1.66 -27.12
CA PRO A 184 8.25 -1.11 -28.46
C PRO A 184 8.55 -2.16 -29.54
N THR A 185 7.51 -2.74 -30.15
CA THR A 185 7.60 -3.81 -31.16
C THR A 185 7.30 -3.33 -32.59
N GLY A 186 6.88 -2.06 -32.76
CA GLY A 186 6.42 -1.54 -34.04
C GLY A 186 5.08 -2.15 -34.44
N ASP A 187 4.96 -2.59 -35.70
CA ASP A 187 3.74 -3.22 -36.23
C ASP A 187 3.64 -4.74 -35.92
N MET A 188 4.64 -5.31 -35.24
CA MET A 188 4.64 -6.73 -34.86
C MET A 188 4.01 -6.95 -33.49
N SER A 189 3.45 -8.15 -33.31
CA SER A 189 3.06 -8.63 -31.98
C SER A 189 4.30 -8.81 -31.09
N THR A 190 4.12 -8.72 -29.78
CA THR A 190 5.21 -8.92 -28.80
C THR A 190 5.77 -10.35 -28.88
N GLU A 191 4.88 -11.31 -29.13
CA GLU A 191 5.18 -12.72 -29.36
C GLU A 191 6.07 -12.90 -30.60
N ASP A 192 5.67 -12.36 -31.75
CA ASP A 192 6.42 -12.50 -33.01
C ASP A 192 7.76 -11.77 -32.94
N TYR A 193 7.79 -10.60 -32.29
CA TYR A 193 9.02 -9.85 -32.10
C TYR A 193 10.02 -10.61 -31.22
N LEU A 194 9.55 -11.27 -30.15
CA LEU A 194 10.40 -12.16 -29.35
C LEU A 194 10.94 -13.32 -30.19
N VAL A 195 10.08 -14.01 -30.94
CA VAL A 195 10.49 -15.14 -31.79
C VAL A 195 11.55 -14.69 -32.79
N LYS A 196 11.36 -13.54 -33.43
CA LYS A 196 12.33 -12.96 -34.37
C LYS A 196 13.69 -12.74 -33.69
N ARG A 197 13.70 -12.02 -32.57
CA ARG A 197 14.95 -11.69 -31.84
C ARG A 197 15.65 -12.93 -31.27
N ALA A 198 14.89 -13.90 -30.79
CA ALA A 198 15.43 -15.13 -30.25
C ALA A 198 16.07 -16.00 -31.34
N LYS A 199 15.45 -16.09 -32.52
CA LYS A 199 16.03 -16.77 -33.69
C LYS A 199 17.29 -16.07 -34.19
N GLU A 200 17.27 -14.74 -34.34
CA GLU A 200 18.44 -13.94 -34.70
C GLU A 200 19.61 -14.19 -33.72
N GLY A 201 19.34 -14.15 -32.42
CA GLY A 201 20.36 -14.41 -31.40
C GLY A 201 20.86 -15.86 -31.38
N LEU A 202 20.02 -16.84 -31.73
CA LEU A 202 20.45 -18.24 -31.85
C LEU A 202 21.42 -18.44 -33.02
N GLU A 203 21.19 -17.78 -34.16
CA GLU A 203 22.11 -17.85 -35.32
C GLU A 203 23.51 -17.36 -34.93
N GLU A 204 23.62 -16.23 -34.24
CA GLU A 204 24.91 -15.70 -33.75
C GLU A 204 25.60 -16.67 -32.78
N ARG A 205 24.83 -17.31 -31.89
CA ARG A 205 25.36 -18.29 -30.94
C ARG A 205 25.86 -19.57 -31.59
N LEU A 206 25.09 -20.12 -32.52
CA LEU A 206 25.48 -21.34 -33.22
C LEU A 206 26.71 -21.11 -34.09
N ALA A 207 26.83 -19.93 -34.72
CA ALA A 207 28.01 -19.54 -35.46
C ALA A 207 29.27 -19.46 -34.57
N PHE A 208 29.12 -18.94 -33.34
CA PHE A 208 30.22 -18.87 -32.38
C PHE A 208 30.59 -20.24 -31.77
N LEU A 209 29.60 -21.05 -31.39
CA LEU A 209 29.82 -22.35 -30.74
C LEU A 209 30.32 -23.43 -31.72
N PHE A 210 29.82 -23.42 -32.96
CA PHE A 210 30.18 -24.37 -34.02
C PHE A 210 30.64 -23.60 -35.26
N PRO A 211 31.90 -23.16 -35.35
CA PRO A 211 32.41 -22.41 -36.50
C PRO A 211 32.36 -23.21 -37.82
N ASP A 212 32.47 -24.54 -37.74
CA ASP A 212 32.32 -25.45 -38.88
C ASP A 212 30.85 -25.64 -39.28
N GLU A 213 30.54 -25.44 -40.57
CA GLU A 213 29.17 -25.47 -41.08
C GLU A 213 28.56 -26.89 -41.09
N GLU A 214 29.36 -27.92 -41.37
CA GLU A 214 28.86 -29.30 -41.41
C GLU A 214 28.53 -29.80 -40.00
N GLU A 215 29.36 -29.46 -39.02
CA GLU A 215 29.10 -29.77 -37.61
C GLU A 215 27.89 -28.98 -37.09
N ARG A 216 27.79 -27.69 -37.43
CA ARG A 216 26.64 -26.84 -37.06
C ARG A 216 25.34 -27.42 -37.60
N LEU A 217 25.29 -27.85 -38.86
CA LEU A 217 24.09 -28.46 -39.45
C LEU A 217 23.67 -29.76 -38.74
N LYS A 218 24.63 -30.57 -38.28
CA LYS A 218 24.35 -31.80 -37.53
C LYS A 218 23.81 -31.53 -36.13
N ARG A 219 24.31 -30.49 -35.45
CA ARG A 219 23.98 -30.14 -34.05
C ARG A 219 22.77 -29.20 -33.93
N ARG A 220 22.47 -28.41 -34.97
CA ARG A 220 21.42 -27.38 -34.99
C ARG A 220 20.01 -27.87 -34.61
N PRO A 221 19.52 -29.05 -35.05
CA PRO A 221 18.15 -29.48 -34.74
C PRO A 221 17.82 -29.53 -33.24
N GLU A 222 18.80 -29.92 -32.40
CA GLU A 222 18.65 -29.97 -30.94
C GLU A 222 18.36 -28.58 -30.34
N TYR A 223 18.99 -27.53 -30.88
CA TYR A 223 18.82 -26.15 -30.41
C TYR A 223 17.55 -25.51 -30.93
N ASP A 224 17.19 -25.77 -32.20
CA ASP A 224 15.97 -25.25 -32.81
C ASP A 224 14.72 -25.80 -32.07
N GLU A 225 14.68 -27.11 -31.78
CA GLU A 225 13.57 -27.74 -31.03
C GLU A 225 13.48 -27.20 -29.59
N ARG A 226 14.64 -27.02 -28.94
CA ARG A 226 14.70 -26.47 -27.59
C ARG A 226 14.20 -25.02 -27.55
N LEU A 227 14.64 -24.19 -28.49
CA LEU A 227 14.23 -22.79 -28.58
C LEU A 227 12.72 -22.68 -28.84
N GLU A 228 12.18 -23.48 -29.74
CA GLU A 228 10.75 -23.48 -30.05
C GLU A 228 9.90 -23.90 -28.84
N THR A 229 10.33 -24.92 -28.10
CA THR A 229 9.68 -25.36 -26.85
C THR A 229 9.65 -24.22 -25.82
N GLU A 230 10.77 -23.54 -25.60
CA GLU A 230 10.85 -22.41 -24.65
C GLU A 230 9.98 -21.23 -25.10
N LEU A 231 10.04 -20.84 -26.38
CA LEU A 231 9.25 -19.75 -26.95
C LEU A 231 7.75 -20.02 -26.86
N GLN A 232 7.32 -21.27 -27.11
CA GLN A 232 5.92 -21.65 -27.00
C GLN A 232 5.40 -21.45 -25.57
N VAL A 233 6.13 -21.94 -24.56
CA VAL A 233 5.75 -21.79 -23.15
C VAL A 233 5.68 -20.32 -22.76
N ILE A 234 6.66 -19.52 -23.19
CA ILE A 234 6.73 -18.08 -22.85
C ILE A 234 5.59 -17.28 -23.45
N ASN A 235 5.27 -17.53 -24.73
CA ASN A 235 4.17 -16.87 -25.40
C ASN A 235 2.82 -17.31 -24.80
N GLN A 236 2.66 -18.60 -24.47
CA GLN A 236 1.45 -19.10 -23.81
C GLN A 236 1.23 -18.50 -22.41
N MET A 237 2.30 -18.27 -21.64
CA MET A 237 2.20 -17.67 -20.31
C MET A 237 2.12 -16.14 -20.31
N GLY A 238 2.19 -15.49 -21.48
CA GLY A 238 2.15 -14.03 -21.59
C GLY A 238 3.41 -13.32 -21.08
N PHE A 239 4.57 -14.00 -21.14
CA PHE A 239 5.86 -13.44 -20.74
C PHE A 239 6.76 -12.87 -21.83
N PRO A 240 6.39 -12.72 -23.13
CA PRO A 240 7.37 -12.29 -24.12
C PRO A 240 7.88 -10.87 -23.86
N GLY A 241 7.02 -9.97 -23.39
CA GLY A 241 7.41 -8.61 -23.01
C GLY A 241 8.47 -8.57 -21.91
N TYR A 242 8.39 -9.47 -20.92
CA TYR A 242 9.38 -9.55 -19.85
C TYR A 242 10.78 -9.87 -20.40
N PHE A 243 10.89 -10.87 -21.29
CA PHE A 243 12.16 -11.24 -21.90
C PHE A 243 12.74 -10.12 -22.77
N LEU A 244 11.89 -9.41 -23.52
CA LEU A 244 12.31 -8.28 -24.35
C LEU A 244 12.83 -7.10 -23.51
N ILE A 245 12.14 -6.75 -22.42
CA ILE A 245 12.56 -5.68 -21.51
C ILE A 245 13.92 -6.02 -20.88
N VAL A 246 14.08 -7.24 -20.37
CA VAL A 246 15.35 -7.66 -19.74
C VAL A 246 16.49 -7.70 -20.74
N MET A 247 16.24 -8.20 -21.96
CA MET A 247 17.20 -8.21 -23.07
C MET A 247 17.69 -6.79 -23.39
N GLU A 248 16.77 -5.86 -23.57
CA GLU A 248 17.08 -4.48 -23.95
C GLU A 248 17.87 -3.78 -22.84
N PHE A 249 17.43 -3.92 -21.58
CA PHE A 249 18.15 -3.36 -20.44
C PHE A 249 19.60 -3.87 -20.34
N ILE A 250 19.81 -5.17 -20.56
CA ILE A 250 21.16 -5.76 -20.58
C ILE A 250 21.97 -5.20 -21.75
N GLN A 251 21.40 -5.11 -22.94
CA GLN A 251 22.12 -4.57 -24.10
C GLN A 251 22.50 -3.10 -23.88
N TRP A 252 21.55 -2.27 -23.46
CA TRP A 252 21.77 -0.86 -23.13
C TRP A 252 22.88 -0.69 -22.09
N SER A 253 22.90 -1.55 -21.05
CA SER A 253 23.93 -1.47 -20.01
C SER A 253 25.33 -1.75 -20.55
N LYS A 254 25.49 -2.73 -21.46
CA LYS A 254 26.77 -3.02 -22.13
C LYS A 254 27.21 -1.84 -23.00
N ASP A 255 26.29 -1.27 -23.78
CA ASP A 255 26.60 -0.17 -24.72
C ASP A 255 27.01 1.12 -24.00
N ASN A 256 26.52 1.33 -22.77
CA ASN A 256 26.79 2.51 -21.96
C ASN A 256 27.86 2.28 -20.87
N GLY A 257 28.48 1.11 -20.84
CA GLY A 257 29.53 0.78 -19.85
C GLY A 257 29.02 0.68 -18.41
N VAL A 258 27.75 0.33 -18.22
CA VAL A 258 27.13 0.10 -16.89
C VAL A 258 27.24 -1.38 -16.53
N PRO A 259 28.07 -1.77 -15.54
CA PRO A 259 28.25 -3.18 -15.19
C PRO A 259 26.99 -3.78 -14.58
N VAL A 260 26.57 -4.95 -15.08
CA VAL A 260 25.49 -5.75 -14.49
C VAL A 260 26.07 -6.92 -13.68
N GLY A 261 25.60 -7.11 -12.45
CA GLY A 261 26.10 -8.17 -11.55
C GLY A 261 25.87 -9.58 -12.12
N PRO A 262 26.48 -10.64 -11.52
CA PRO A 262 26.41 -12.00 -12.06
C PRO A 262 25.09 -12.75 -11.79
N GLY A 263 24.23 -12.24 -10.91
CA GLY A 263 22.97 -12.90 -10.54
C GLY A 263 21.98 -12.96 -11.71
N ARG A 264 21.48 -14.17 -12.02
CA ARG A 264 20.49 -14.42 -13.09
C ARG A 264 19.30 -15.28 -12.65
N GLY A 265 19.18 -15.57 -11.34
CA GLY A 265 18.20 -16.51 -10.81
C GLY A 265 18.28 -17.87 -11.51
N SER A 266 17.13 -18.51 -11.75
CA SER A 266 17.01 -19.71 -12.60
C SER A 266 17.05 -19.41 -14.11
N GLY A 267 17.22 -18.14 -14.52
CA GLY A 267 17.26 -17.71 -15.92
C GLY A 267 18.45 -18.24 -16.71
N ALA A 268 19.50 -18.71 -16.04
CA ALA A 268 20.68 -19.32 -16.68
C ALA A 268 20.39 -20.67 -17.36
N GLY A 269 19.25 -21.32 -17.04
CA GLY A 269 18.80 -22.57 -17.65
C GLY A 269 18.04 -22.42 -18.97
N HIS A 270 17.82 -21.19 -19.44
CA HIS A 270 17.12 -20.91 -20.69
C HIS A 270 18.09 -20.39 -21.77
N TRP A 271 17.81 -20.75 -23.03
CA TRP A 271 18.66 -20.42 -24.19
C TRP A 271 18.43 -18.99 -24.68
N TRP A 272 19.07 -17.99 -24.04
CA TRP A 272 18.92 -16.58 -24.44
C TRP A 272 20.21 -15.94 -24.96
N PRO A 273 20.11 -14.91 -25.82
CA PRO A 273 21.25 -14.29 -26.50
C PRO A 273 22.17 -13.45 -25.59
N THR A 274 21.93 -13.36 -24.28
CA THR A 274 22.60 -12.39 -23.39
C THR A 274 24.00 -12.78 -22.93
N ARG A 275 24.50 -13.96 -23.34
CA ARG A 275 25.91 -14.36 -23.12
C ARG A 275 26.89 -13.64 -24.06
#